data_AF-A0A1Y1YGF8-F1
#
_entry.id   AF-A0A1Y1YGF8-F1
#
_cell.length_a   1.000
_cell.length_b   1.000
_cell.length_c   1.000
_cell.angle_alpha   90.00
_cell.angle_beta   90.00
_cell.angle_gamma   90.00
#
_symmetry.space_group_name_H-M   'P 1'
#
loop_
_entity.id
_entity.type
_entity.pdbx_description
1 polymer ?
#
loop_
_entity_poly.entity_id
_entity_poly.type
_entity_poly.pdbx_seq_one_letter_code
_entity_poly.pdbx_strand_id
1 'polypeptide(L)'
;MRFSQYFPILLPLGGLLVSGSAIPRDSIDPDNPQASDPKTPPKTLNRPPRPKNPFAAGFATAPSSCTDFMKPSEQCIKDLQAQPGGVTAFSGGEIKWDSDHKCDDNQQAKLQTAAWDAIALAGFADQEPDPHNVHDITLWKTWIGPDYPTQQKRISENMKRAGQFYAKKEFDILLTCKDPKAYCSIRKDGKNVGGYAWTYKGWFGYKYHYINMCQTFFQTDDLMYKIDQIEKELASGDASHARRAVWQKSTGQMFLHEMMHLDSVGQPHINDEHVDPSDTQNWAYGPSNVHMLARRKLNQGGGATRASTNADSYAWLANSKYWYDLTGYFPAPDNYKVADDDSFSADDQDGFLLDFGLITEGIQDADIQSRLNDILSGFGTPPSALAPKPGKSLSIAMISTVNSHSGSADVSSTWNFFTTTVNKAVGSCGETEGEKLTPEAGSSNIELSGDNENPPWPGGSYKLNIEGEECEYKNDGTNAGRLFCPKKEISCVEDNMKSKKEGSLKCGSRVSFHAVVYCDF
;
A
#
# COMPACT_ATOMS: atom_id res chain seq x y z
N MET A 1 25.43 -47.42 -13.98
CA MET A 1 24.28 -47.65 -13.06
C MET A 1 24.82 -47.66 -11.64
N ARG A 2 24.66 -46.57 -10.90
CA ARG A 2 25.08 -46.43 -9.49
C ARG A 2 23.83 -46.15 -8.66
N PHE A 3 23.51 -47.05 -7.74
CA PHE A 3 22.47 -46.85 -6.75
C PHE A 3 23.03 -45.98 -5.62
N SER A 4 22.39 -44.83 -5.41
CA SER A 4 22.62 -43.95 -4.26
C SER A 4 21.80 -44.46 -3.08
N GLN A 5 22.47 -44.80 -1.98
CA GLN A 5 21.84 -45.12 -0.70
C GLN A 5 21.49 -43.82 0.03
N TYR A 6 20.19 -43.53 0.14
CA TYR A 6 19.68 -42.53 1.07
C TYR A 6 19.50 -43.17 2.45
N PHE A 7 20.20 -42.64 3.45
CA PHE A 7 19.94 -42.89 4.87
C PHE A 7 18.79 -41.96 5.33
N PRO A 8 17.69 -42.47 5.89
CA PRO A 8 16.74 -41.64 6.62
C PRO A 8 17.26 -41.44 8.04
N ILE A 9 17.49 -40.18 8.41
CA ILE A 9 17.68 -39.77 9.81
C ILE A 9 16.31 -39.88 10.50
N LEU A 10 16.11 -40.95 11.26
CA LEU A 10 15.00 -41.08 12.20
C LEU A 10 15.32 -40.22 13.44
N LEU A 11 14.64 -39.08 13.57
CA LEU A 11 14.58 -38.34 14.82
C LEU A 11 13.67 -39.08 15.81
N PRO A 12 14.07 -39.24 17.08
CA PRO A 12 13.22 -39.85 18.09
C PRO A 12 12.13 -38.86 18.52
N LEU A 13 10.89 -39.10 18.07
CA LEU A 13 9.68 -38.52 18.65
C LEU A 13 9.46 -39.16 20.03
N GLY A 14 10.04 -38.55 21.06
CA GLY A 14 9.81 -38.94 22.45
C GLY A 14 9.77 -37.70 23.34
N GLY A 15 8.58 -37.28 23.76
CA GLY A 15 8.44 -36.32 24.86
C GLY A 15 7.21 -35.42 24.80
N LEU A 16 6.20 -35.77 25.59
CA LEU A 16 5.16 -34.91 26.18
C LEU A 16 4.12 -34.30 25.22
N LEU A 17 3.07 -35.10 24.96
CA LEU A 17 1.73 -34.58 24.71
C LEU A 17 1.27 -33.81 25.96
N VAL A 18 1.49 -32.49 25.99
CA VAL A 18 0.66 -31.60 26.80
C VAL A 18 -0.71 -31.62 26.16
N SER A 19 -1.61 -32.42 26.74
CA SER A 19 -3.03 -32.44 26.43
C SER A 19 -3.66 -31.11 26.86
N GLY A 20 -3.36 -30.03 26.16
CA GLY A 20 -4.26 -28.90 26.08
C GLY A 20 -5.46 -29.37 25.28
N SER A 21 -6.63 -29.45 25.93
CA SER A 21 -7.88 -29.75 25.25
C SER A 21 -8.05 -28.74 24.11
N ALA A 22 -7.86 -29.19 22.87
CA ALA A 22 -8.31 -28.46 21.71
C ALA A 22 -9.83 -28.43 21.80
N ILE A 23 -10.38 -27.36 22.39
CA ILE A 23 -11.81 -27.09 22.32
C ILE A 23 -12.13 -27.03 20.83
N PRO A 24 -12.99 -27.92 20.29
CA PRO A 24 -13.47 -27.77 18.93
C PRO A 24 -14.21 -26.43 18.92
N ARG A 25 -13.56 -25.38 18.42
CA ARG A 25 -14.24 -24.10 18.22
C ARG A 25 -15.21 -24.34 17.08
N ASP A 26 -16.49 -24.30 17.41
CA ASP A 26 -17.58 -24.25 16.45
C ASP A 26 -17.22 -23.27 15.33
N SER A 27 -17.58 -23.65 14.08
CA SER A 27 -17.26 -22.96 12.83
C SER A 27 -17.03 -21.45 13.01
N ILE A 28 -15.76 -21.05 13.00
CA ILE A 28 -15.41 -19.63 13.06
C ILE A 28 -15.93 -18.99 11.77
N ASP A 29 -16.67 -17.90 11.91
CA ASP A 29 -17.12 -17.09 10.78
C ASP A 29 -15.96 -16.18 10.36
N PRO A 30 -15.40 -16.34 9.14
CA PRO A 30 -14.33 -15.47 8.65
C PRO A 30 -14.73 -13.99 8.57
N ASP A 31 -16.04 -13.70 8.53
CA ASP A 31 -16.57 -12.34 8.46
C ASP A 31 -16.89 -11.77 9.87
N ASN A 32 -16.76 -12.60 10.92
CA ASN A 32 -16.84 -12.19 12.32
C ASN A 32 -15.84 -12.97 13.21
N PRO A 33 -14.52 -12.82 12.98
CA PRO A 33 -13.50 -13.58 13.69
C PRO A 33 -13.49 -13.31 15.20
N GLN A 34 -13.91 -12.12 15.62
CA GLN A 34 -14.03 -11.75 17.04
C GLN A 34 -15.06 -12.62 17.79
N ALA A 35 -15.99 -13.27 17.09
CA ALA A 35 -16.92 -14.23 17.72
C ALA A 35 -16.18 -15.47 18.28
N SER A 36 -14.98 -15.74 17.78
CA SER A 36 -14.13 -16.85 18.24
C SER A 36 -13.15 -16.46 19.35
N ASP A 37 -13.09 -15.18 19.71
CA ASP A 37 -12.24 -14.69 20.80
C ASP A 37 -12.54 -15.46 22.11
N PRO A 38 -11.51 -15.78 22.93
CA PRO A 38 -11.72 -16.39 24.23
C PRO A 38 -12.67 -15.55 25.08
N LYS A 39 -13.74 -16.19 25.57
CA LYS A 39 -14.69 -15.59 26.51
C LYS A 39 -14.04 -15.29 27.86
N THR A 40 -13.02 -16.06 28.21
CA THR A 40 -12.22 -15.88 29.44
C THR A 40 -10.76 -15.67 29.02
N PRO A 41 -10.18 -14.49 29.31
CA PRO A 41 -8.77 -14.23 29.04
C PRO A 41 -7.85 -15.29 29.68
N PRO A 42 -6.83 -15.78 28.96
CA PRO A 42 -5.85 -16.67 29.55
C PRO A 42 -5.03 -15.93 30.61
N LYS A 43 -4.71 -16.62 31.71
CA LYS A 43 -3.84 -16.06 32.76
C LYS A 43 -2.36 -16.06 32.40
N THR A 44 -1.97 -16.90 31.45
CA THR A 44 -0.61 -17.07 30.96
C THR A 44 -0.68 -17.40 29.47
N LEU A 45 0.23 -16.84 28.69
CA LEU A 45 0.32 -17.07 27.26
C LEU A 45 1.27 -18.23 26.97
N ASN A 46 0.89 -19.10 26.03
CA ASN A 46 1.79 -20.12 25.52
C ASN A 46 2.70 -19.50 24.47
N ARG A 47 3.81 -18.91 24.91
CA ARG A 47 4.73 -18.16 24.03
C ARG A 47 5.34 -19.11 22.97
N PRO A 48 5.13 -18.88 21.66
CA PRO A 48 5.79 -19.67 20.63
C PRO A 48 7.31 -19.61 20.80
N PRO A 49 8.04 -20.73 20.62
CA PRO A 49 9.49 -20.72 20.73
C PRO A 49 10.08 -19.80 19.67
N ARG A 50 10.89 -18.83 20.11
CA ARG A 50 11.67 -18.00 19.18
C ARG A 50 12.75 -18.84 18.51
N PRO A 51 13.06 -18.60 17.23
CA PRO A 51 14.23 -19.21 16.61
C PRO A 51 15.49 -18.78 17.38
N LYS A 52 16.52 -19.63 17.38
CA LYS A 52 17.83 -19.28 17.94
C LYS A 52 18.29 -17.95 17.34
N ASN A 53 18.70 -16.99 18.17
CA ASN A 53 19.19 -15.70 17.70
C ASN A 53 20.46 -15.92 16.84
N PRO A 54 20.40 -15.69 15.51
CA PRO A 54 21.58 -15.82 14.65
C PRO A 54 22.58 -14.68 14.88
N PHE A 55 22.16 -13.60 15.57
CA PHE A 55 22.92 -12.39 15.82
C PHE A 55 23.41 -12.28 17.27
N ALA A 56 23.47 -13.38 18.01
CA ALA A 56 23.87 -13.37 19.42
C ALA A 56 25.30 -12.85 19.66
N ALA A 57 26.15 -12.86 18.63
CA ALA A 57 27.51 -12.31 18.68
C ALA A 57 27.56 -10.80 18.36
N GLY A 58 26.43 -10.15 18.11
CA GLY A 58 26.33 -8.80 17.58
C GLY A 58 26.53 -8.74 16.07
N PHE A 59 26.51 -7.52 15.53
CA PHE A 59 26.77 -7.26 14.11
C PHE A 59 28.22 -6.85 13.90
N ALA A 60 28.84 -7.34 12.84
CA ALA A 60 30.17 -6.90 12.45
C ALA A 60 30.10 -5.46 11.92
N THR A 61 31.08 -4.64 12.26
CA THR A 61 31.25 -3.32 11.64
C THR A 61 32.03 -3.47 10.36
N ALA A 62 31.57 -2.78 9.33
CA ALA A 62 32.27 -2.76 8.06
C ALA A 62 33.62 -2.02 8.18
N PRO A 63 34.63 -2.34 7.35
CA PRO A 63 35.95 -1.73 7.45
C PRO A 63 35.92 -0.20 7.42
N SER A 64 36.80 0.44 8.19
CA SER A 64 36.88 1.91 8.24
C SER A 64 37.27 2.56 6.90
N SER A 65 37.84 1.80 5.96
CA SER A 65 38.12 2.24 4.60
C SER A 65 36.85 2.35 3.73
N CYS A 66 35.74 1.77 4.18
CA CYS A 66 34.43 1.82 3.56
C CYS A 66 33.62 3.01 4.09
N THR A 67 34.11 4.23 3.86
CA THR A 67 33.46 5.47 4.28
C THR A 67 32.28 5.87 3.40
N ASP A 68 32.25 5.38 2.16
CA ASP A 68 31.17 5.54 1.21
C ASP A 68 30.97 4.19 0.49
N PHE A 69 30.02 3.39 0.98
CA PHE A 69 29.66 2.14 0.31
C PHE A 69 28.84 2.34 -0.97
N MET A 70 28.37 3.56 -1.23
CA MET A 70 27.80 3.90 -2.53
C MET A 70 28.93 4.02 -3.56
N LYS A 71 30.10 4.52 -3.16
CA LYS A 71 31.29 4.60 -4.01
C LYS A 71 32.48 3.97 -3.30
N PRO A 72 32.46 2.64 -3.09
CA PRO A 72 33.46 1.98 -2.28
C PRO A 72 34.84 2.17 -2.92
N SER A 73 35.78 2.67 -2.12
CA SER A 73 37.16 2.82 -2.56
C SER A 73 37.77 1.45 -2.89
N GLU A 74 38.81 1.41 -3.72
CA GLU A 74 39.57 0.15 -3.92
C GLU A 74 40.06 -0.46 -2.61
N GLN A 75 40.39 0.40 -1.63
CA GLN A 75 40.81 -0.06 -0.31
C GLN A 75 39.65 -0.70 0.46
N CYS A 76 38.45 -0.11 0.41
CA CYS A 76 37.24 -0.72 0.97
C CYS A 76 37.00 -2.12 0.38
N ILE A 77 37.08 -2.26 -0.95
CA ILE A 77 36.89 -3.54 -1.62
C ILE A 77 37.94 -4.56 -1.17
N LYS A 78 39.22 -4.17 -1.11
CA LYS A 78 40.32 -5.02 -0.63
C LYS A 78 40.14 -5.43 0.83
N ASP A 79 39.75 -4.50 1.70
CA ASP A 79 39.56 -4.75 3.13
C ASP A 79 38.36 -5.66 3.39
N LEU A 80 37.26 -5.48 2.63
CA LEU A 80 36.13 -6.40 2.64
C LEU A 80 36.58 -7.80 2.24
N GLN A 81 37.30 -7.93 1.11
CA GLN A 81 37.81 -9.21 0.60
C GLN A 81 38.79 -9.91 1.55
N ALA A 82 39.52 -9.14 2.35
CA ALA A 82 40.50 -9.65 3.31
C ALA A 82 39.88 -10.18 4.62
N GLN A 83 38.60 -9.94 4.88
CA GLN A 83 37.95 -10.45 6.10
C GLN A 83 37.89 -11.99 6.11
N PRO A 84 38.06 -12.63 7.30
CA PRO A 84 38.03 -14.08 7.43
C PRO A 84 36.71 -14.66 6.88
N GLY A 85 36.81 -15.56 5.90
CA GLY A 85 35.65 -16.08 5.16
C GLY A 85 35.76 -15.93 3.64
N GLY A 86 36.79 -15.22 3.14
CA GLY A 86 37.02 -15.09 1.70
C GLY A 86 35.88 -14.34 1.03
N VAL A 87 35.55 -13.18 1.59
CA VAL A 87 34.39 -12.37 1.22
C VAL A 87 34.57 -11.92 -0.23
N THR A 88 34.01 -12.65 -1.21
CA THR A 88 33.27 -11.97 -2.27
C THR A 88 32.47 -10.93 -1.54
N ALA A 89 32.66 -9.62 -1.81
CA ALA A 89 31.89 -8.55 -1.17
C ALA A 89 30.49 -9.11 -0.89
N PHE A 90 30.11 -9.18 0.39
CA PHE A 90 28.97 -9.95 0.92
C PHE A 90 29.19 -11.48 1.04
N SER A 91 29.61 -11.95 2.23
CA SER A 91 29.53 -13.37 2.62
C SER A 91 28.10 -13.89 2.53
N GLY A 92 27.14 -12.96 2.54
CA GLY A 92 25.73 -13.17 2.44
C GLY A 92 25.17 -13.60 3.79
N GLY A 93 23.97 -13.11 4.09
CA GLY A 93 23.22 -13.51 5.27
C GLY A 93 23.67 -12.83 6.55
N GLU A 94 24.46 -11.76 6.46
CA GLU A 94 24.89 -10.97 7.61
C GLU A 94 24.15 -9.64 7.67
N ILE A 95 23.95 -9.16 8.91
CA ILE A 95 23.63 -7.77 9.18
C ILE A 95 24.90 -7.12 9.70
N LYS A 96 25.25 -5.97 9.14
CA LYS A 96 26.50 -5.26 9.43
C LYS A 96 26.24 -3.81 9.77
N TRP A 97 27.05 -3.25 10.66
CA TRP A 97 27.09 -1.81 10.86
C TRP A 97 27.83 -1.15 9.71
N ASP A 98 27.26 -0.08 9.17
CA ASP A 98 28.02 0.88 8.37
C ASP A 98 29.25 1.37 9.16
N SER A 99 30.35 1.69 8.48
CA SER A 99 31.60 2.08 9.16
C SER A 99 31.46 3.37 9.98
N ASP A 100 30.54 4.25 9.58
CA ASP A 100 30.18 5.50 10.25
C ASP A 100 28.71 5.45 10.72
N HIS A 101 28.26 4.30 11.21
CA HIS A 101 26.85 4.06 11.56
C HIS A 101 26.25 5.05 12.58
N LYS A 102 27.05 5.74 13.39
CA LYS A 102 26.61 6.71 14.43
C LYS A 102 25.59 6.19 15.45
N CYS A 103 25.37 4.87 15.52
CA CYS A 103 24.49 4.28 16.52
C CYS A 103 25.21 4.14 17.87
N ASP A 104 24.61 4.62 18.95
CA ASP A 104 25.09 4.31 20.30
C ASP A 104 24.79 2.85 20.71
N ASP A 105 25.32 2.41 21.84
CA ASP A 105 25.18 1.02 22.30
C ASP A 105 23.71 0.60 22.53
N ASN A 106 22.85 1.52 22.97
CA ASN A 106 21.44 1.25 23.20
C ASN A 106 20.69 1.08 21.87
N GLN A 107 20.97 1.96 20.90
CA GLN A 107 20.43 1.87 19.55
C GLN A 107 20.89 0.56 18.88
N GLN A 108 22.15 0.19 19.04
CA GLN A 108 22.69 -1.07 18.51
C GLN A 108 21.98 -2.28 19.11
N ALA A 109 21.82 -2.35 20.43
CA ALA A 109 21.13 -3.44 21.10
C ALA A 109 19.64 -3.55 20.67
N LYS A 110 18.97 -2.40 20.50
CA LYS A 110 17.58 -2.35 20.05
C LYS A 110 17.41 -2.83 18.61
N LEU A 111 18.31 -2.43 17.71
CA LEU A 111 18.34 -2.91 16.32
C LEU A 111 18.65 -4.41 16.23
N GLN A 112 19.56 -4.93 17.05
CA GLN A 112 19.83 -6.38 17.12
C GLN A 112 18.59 -7.17 17.56
N THR A 113 17.89 -6.70 18.59
CA THR A 113 16.65 -7.30 19.06
C THR A 113 15.56 -7.24 17.99
N ALA A 114 15.37 -6.07 17.37
CA ALA A 114 14.39 -5.87 16.32
C ALA A 114 14.63 -6.73 15.08
N ALA A 115 15.89 -6.88 14.64
CA ALA A 115 16.24 -7.77 13.55
C ALA A 115 15.93 -9.24 13.87
N TRP A 116 16.19 -9.67 15.11
CA TRP A 116 15.84 -11.01 15.57
C TRP A 116 14.31 -11.22 15.65
N ASP A 117 13.57 -10.23 16.13
CA ASP A 117 12.10 -10.25 16.13
C ASP A 117 11.56 -10.30 14.70
N ALA A 118 12.09 -9.51 13.78
CA ALA A 118 11.65 -9.44 12.38
C ALA A 118 11.80 -10.79 11.66
N ILE A 119 12.94 -11.47 11.81
CA ILE A 119 13.11 -12.81 11.20
C ILE A 119 12.20 -13.86 11.84
N ALA A 120 11.87 -13.71 13.13
CA ALA A 120 10.95 -14.61 13.82
C ALA A 120 9.52 -14.41 13.31
N LEU A 121 9.07 -13.16 13.19
CA LEU A 121 7.77 -12.81 12.62
C LEU A 121 7.65 -13.26 11.16
N ALA A 122 8.68 -13.01 10.34
CA ALA A 122 8.72 -13.44 8.95
C ALA A 122 8.64 -14.97 8.83
N GLY A 123 9.45 -15.70 9.60
CA GLY A 123 9.42 -17.17 9.62
C GLY A 123 8.10 -17.75 10.12
N PHE A 124 7.37 -17.03 10.99
CA PHE A 124 6.04 -17.44 11.44
C PHE A 124 4.96 -17.27 10.36
N ALA A 125 5.21 -16.42 9.36
CA ALA A 125 4.30 -16.10 8.27
C ALA A 125 4.81 -16.54 6.89
N ASP A 126 5.82 -17.43 6.84
CA ASP A 126 6.46 -17.86 5.59
C ASP A 126 5.72 -18.97 4.83
N GLN A 127 4.58 -19.42 5.36
CA GLN A 127 3.72 -20.42 4.75
C GLN A 127 2.52 -19.77 4.06
N GLU A 128 2.06 -20.39 2.98
CA GLU A 128 0.76 -20.08 2.40
C GLU A 128 -0.36 -20.36 3.41
N PRO A 129 -1.47 -19.60 3.38
CA PRO A 129 -2.58 -19.82 4.29
C PRO A 129 -3.17 -21.21 4.08
N ASP A 130 -3.45 -21.92 5.17
CA ASP A 130 -4.22 -23.17 5.09
C ASP A 130 -5.69 -22.83 4.76
N PRO A 131 -6.23 -23.25 3.60
CA PRO A 131 -7.61 -22.98 3.21
C PRO A 131 -8.65 -23.68 4.10
N HIS A 132 -8.22 -24.53 5.03
CA HIS A 132 -9.06 -25.14 6.05
C HIS A 132 -8.91 -24.48 7.43
N ASN A 133 -7.95 -23.56 7.59
CA ASN A 133 -7.75 -22.80 8.82
C ASN A 133 -8.43 -21.42 8.72
N VAL A 134 -9.55 -21.26 9.41
CA VAL A 134 -10.31 -19.99 9.38
C VAL A 134 -9.50 -18.82 9.94
N HIS A 135 -8.60 -19.03 10.90
CA HIS A 135 -7.75 -17.95 11.41
C HIS A 135 -6.85 -17.39 10.30
N ASP A 136 -6.23 -18.28 9.51
CA ASP A 136 -5.39 -17.88 8.39
C ASP A 136 -6.23 -17.14 7.33
N ILE A 137 -7.37 -17.71 6.92
CA ILE A 137 -8.26 -17.07 5.94
C ILE A 137 -8.65 -15.66 6.39
N THR A 138 -9.02 -15.50 7.67
CA THR A 138 -9.42 -14.22 8.24
C THR A 138 -8.28 -13.21 8.20
N LEU A 139 -7.09 -13.59 8.67
CA LEU A 139 -5.92 -12.71 8.69
C LEU A 139 -5.54 -12.27 7.28
N TRP A 140 -5.51 -13.20 6.33
CA TRP A 140 -5.18 -12.91 4.94
C TRP A 140 -6.23 -12.02 4.29
N LYS A 141 -7.53 -12.26 4.50
CA LYS A 141 -8.60 -11.34 4.06
C LYS A 141 -8.43 -9.93 4.65
N THR A 142 -8.02 -9.84 5.92
CA THR A 142 -7.93 -8.57 6.65
C THR A 142 -6.77 -7.70 6.16
N TRP A 143 -5.59 -8.30 5.96
CA TRP A 143 -4.35 -7.58 5.71
C TRP A 143 -3.93 -7.55 4.24
N ILE A 144 -4.39 -8.53 3.47
CA ILE A 144 -4.07 -8.67 2.04
C ILE A 144 -5.31 -8.35 1.20
N GLY A 145 -6.46 -8.95 1.52
CA GLY A 145 -7.73 -8.69 0.83
C GLY A 145 -8.45 -9.98 0.45
N PRO A 146 -9.73 -9.92 0.07
CA PRO A 146 -10.53 -11.11 -0.23
C PRO A 146 -10.02 -11.91 -1.44
N ASP A 147 -9.27 -11.28 -2.34
CA ASP A 147 -8.63 -11.89 -3.50
C ASP A 147 -7.18 -12.37 -3.24
N TYR A 148 -6.79 -12.50 -1.96
CA TYR A 148 -5.46 -12.97 -1.56
C TYR A 148 -4.98 -14.28 -2.22
N PRO A 149 -5.83 -15.27 -2.59
CA PRO A 149 -5.34 -16.50 -3.21
C PRO A 149 -4.54 -16.26 -4.49
N THR A 150 -4.75 -15.12 -5.15
CA THR A 150 -3.97 -14.72 -6.34
C THR A 150 -2.54 -14.28 -6.02
N GLN A 151 -2.25 -13.92 -4.77
CA GLN A 151 -0.95 -13.39 -4.33
C GLN A 151 -0.27 -14.20 -3.23
N GLN A 152 -0.94 -15.23 -2.67
CA GLN A 152 -0.47 -15.95 -1.48
C GLN A 152 0.93 -16.53 -1.61
N LYS A 153 1.25 -17.11 -2.78
CA LYS A 153 2.57 -17.67 -3.06
C LYS A 153 3.67 -16.61 -3.09
N ARG A 154 3.40 -15.46 -3.71
CA ARG A 154 4.37 -14.34 -3.75
C ARG A 154 4.65 -13.86 -2.33
N ILE A 155 3.60 -13.67 -1.54
CA ILE A 155 3.69 -13.13 -0.19
C ILE A 155 4.47 -14.08 0.72
N SER A 156 4.15 -15.39 0.69
CA SER A 156 4.87 -16.40 1.47
C SER A 156 6.34 -16.52 1.05
N GLU A 157 6.64 -16.44 -0.25
CA GLU A 157 8.03 -16.45 -0.74
C GLU A 157 8.84 -15.22 -0.32
N ASN A 158 8.22 -14.02 -0.29
CA ASN A 158 8.83 -12.80 0.25
C ASN A 158 9.12 -12.94 1.75
N MET A 159 8.16 -13.43 2.53
CA MET A 159 8.35 -13.73 3.96
C MET A 159 9.46 -14.74 4.20
N LYS A 160 9.53 -15.79 3.37
CA LYS A 160 10.59 -16.79 3.42
C LYS A 160 11.96 -16.18 3.12
N ARG A 161 12.06 -15.27 2.15
CA ARG A 161 13.31 -14.53 1.88
C ARG A 161 13.72 -13.71 3.10
N ALA A 162 12.79 -12.96 3.71
CA ALA A 162 13.07 -12.18 4.91
C ALA A 162 13.48 -13.06 6.11
N GLY A 163 12.76 -14.15 6.37
CA GLY A 163 13.03 -15.04 7.51
C GLY A 163 14.26 -15.91 7.35
N GLN A 164 14.74 -16.14 6.12
CA GLN A 164 15.82 -17.10 5.83
C GLN A 164 17.07 -16.47 5.18
N PHE A 165 17.13 -15.14 5.03
CA PHE A 165 18.27 -14.50 4.36
C PHE A 165 19.62 -14.88 4.99
N TYR A 166 19.67 -14.97 6.34
CA TYR A 166 20.87 -15.34 7.08
C TYR A 166 21.36 -16.75 6.78
N ALA A 167 20.44 -17.68 6.49
CA ALA A 167 20.77 -19.07 6.21
C ALA A 167 21.18 -19.25 4.74
N LYS A 168 20.53 -18.53 3.83
CA LYS A 168 20.77 -18.62 2.38
C LYS A 168 22.05 -17.94 1.95
N LYS A 169 22.48 -16.93 2.70
CA LYS A 169 23.69 -16.17 2.41
C LYS A 169 23.71 -15.56 1.00
N GLU A 170 22.58 -14.99 0.59
CA GLU A 170 22.42 -14.41 -0.75
C GLU A 170 22.81 -12.91 -0.78
N PHE A 171 22.65 -12.20 0.33
CA PHE A 171 22.91 -10.76 0.45
C PHE A 171 23.11 -10.36 1.90
N ASP A 172 23.76 -9.22 2.14
CA ASP A 172 23.88 -8.62 3.48
C ASP A 172 22.99 -7.38 3.60
N ILE A 173 22.67 -7.01 4.85
CA ILE A 173 21.95 -5.78 5.20
C ILE A 173 22.90 -4.87 6.00
N LEU A 174 23.09 -3.64 5.53
CA LEU A 174 23.86 -2.59 6.18
C LEU A 174 22.94 -1.71 7.03
N LEU A 175 23.34 -1.46 8.27
CA LEU A 175 22.60 -0.63 9.23
C LEU A 175 23.32 0.67 9.54
N THR A 176 22.57 1.76 9.65
CA THR A 176 23.07 3.07 10.07
C THR A 176 22.01 3.86 10.85
N CYS A 177 22.47 4.77 11.70
CA CYS A 177 21.68 5.76 12.45
C CYS A 177 22.05 7.21 12.05
N LYS A 178 22.87 7.39 11.01
CA LYS A 178 23.36 8.69 10.55
C LYS A 178 22.31 9.54 9.81
N ASP A 179 21.21 8.92 9.36
CA ASP A 179 20.23 9.53 8.45
C ASP A 179 20.87 10.14 7.20
N PRO A 180 21.60 9.34 6.38
CA PRO A 180 22.32 9.85 5.21
C PRO A 180 21.42 10.52 4.16
N LYS A 181 20.10 10.33 4.22
CA LYS A 181 19.14 10.94 3.29
C LYS A 181 18.35 12.10 3.92
N ALA A 182 18.60 12.44 5.18
CA ALA A 182 17.87 13.46 5.94
C ALA A 182 16.35 13.19 6.07
N TYR A 183 15.94 11.92 6.03
CA TYR A 183 14.53 11.53 6.02
C TYR A 183 13.93 11.41 7.42
N CYS A 184 14.73 11.23 8.47
CA CYS A 184 14.21 11.13 9.83
C CYS A 184 13.56 12.43 10.33
N SER A 185 13.88 13.56 9.69
CA SER A 185 13.25 14.86 9.97
C SER A 185 11.93 15.10 9.22
N ILE A 186 11.62 14.26 8.24
CA ILE A 186 10.42 14.41 7.42
C ILE A 186 9.20 13.97 8.24
N ARG A 187 8.10 14.71 8.07
CA ARG A 187 6.77 14.29 8.51
C ARG A 187 5.93 14.00 7.29
N LYS A 188 5.10 12.96 7.36
CA LYS A 188 4.01 12.77 6.39
C LYS A 188 2.72 12.57 7.15
N ASP A 189 1.58 12.98 6.61
CA ASP A 189 0.27 12.90 7.28
C ASP A 189 0.32 13.32 8.77
N GLY A 190 1.18 14.31 9.09
CA GLY A 190 1.41 14.78 10.46
C GLY A 190 2.30 13.91 11.36
N LYS A 191 2.84 12.77 10.93
CA LYS A 191 3.61 11.83 11.79
C LYS A 191 5.06 11.67 11.32
N ASN A 192 5.92 11.25 12.25
CA ASN A 192 7.35 11.17 12.03
C ASN A 192 7.77 9.89 11.30
N VAL A 193 8.87 9.97 10.55
CA VAL A 193 9.48 8.78 9.97
C VAL A 193 10.09 7.89 11.06
N GLY A 194 9.84 6.58 11.03
CA GLY A 194 10.40 5.57 11.94
C GLY A 194 11.64 4.89 11.40
N GLY A 195 11.86 4.95 10.09
CA GLY A 195 12.89 4.24 9.37
C GLY A 195 12.65 4.34 7.87
N TYR A 196 13.67 3.95 7.12
CA TYR A 196 13.59 3.79 5.68
C TYR A 196 14.68 2.83 5.22
N ALA A 197 14.41 2.17 4.10
CA ALA A 197 15.33 1.23 3.47
C ALA A 197 15.61 1.62 2.03
N TRP A 198 16.74 1.16 1.50
CA TRP A 198 17.01 1.30 0.08
C TRP A 198 17.97 0.23 -0.41
N THR A 199 17.86 -0.10 -1.68
CA THR A 199 18.85 -0.91 -2.38
C THR A 199 19.67 -0.01 -3.29
N TYR A 200 20.99 -0.01 -3.11
CA TYR A 200 21.93 0.68 -3.98
C TYR A 200 22.57 -0.32 -4.95
N LYS A 201 22.58 0.03 -6.24
CA LYS A 201 23.31 -0.73 -7.28
C LYS A 201 24.69 -0.10 -7.46
N GLY A 202 25.73 -0.78 -7.01
CA GLY A 202 27.10 -0.29 -7.14
C GLY A 202 27.76 -0.66 -8.47
N TRP A 203 28.93 -0.05 -8.68
CA TRP A 203 29.71 0.00 -9.94
C TRP A 203 30.09 -1.36 -10.57
N PHE A 204 30.02 -2.46 -9.82
CA PHE A 204 30.36 -3.81 -10.31
C PHE A 204 29.17 -4.78 -10.31
N GLY A 205 27.94 -4.26 -10.35
CA GLY A 205 26.72 -5.07 -10.31
C GLY A 205 26.37 -5.62 -8.93
N TYR A 206 27.19 -5.32 -7.91
CA TYR A 206 26.86 -5.60 -6.51
C TYR A 206 25.66 -4.73 -6.07
N LYS A 207 24.71 -5.36 -5.37
CA LYS A 207 23.63 -4.66 -4.69
C LYS A 207 23.95 -4.54 -3.20
N TYR A 208 23.77 -3.35 -2.66
CA TYR A 208 23.96 -3.03 -1.25
C TYR A 208 22.59 -2.71 -0.67
N HIS A 209 22.19 -3.41 0.38
CA HIS A 209 20.89 -3.26 1.00
C HIS A 209 21.06 -2.52 2.31
N TYR A 210 20.35 -1.41 2.49
CA TYR A 210 20.45 -0.59 3.69
C TYR A 210 19.13 -0.46 4.39
N ILE A 211 19.21 -0.38 5.71
CA ILE A 211 18.12 0.06 6.57
C ILE A 211 18.68 1.14 7.50
N ASN A 212 17.98 2.27 7.57
CA ASN A 212 18.23 3.31 8.56
C ASN A 212 16.99 3.44 9.45
N MET A 213 17.17 3.45 10.77
CA MET A 213 16.08 3.67 11.72
C MET A 213 16.14 5.07 12.31
N CYS A 214 14.97 5.68 12.49
CA CYS A 214 14.78 7.03 12.99
C CYS A 214 14.36 7.04 14.46
N GLN A 215 14.28 8.23 15.08
CA GLN A 215 14.00 8.38 16.51
C GLN A 215 12.72 7.66 16.95
N THR A 216 11.65 7.71 16.14
CA THR A 216 10.38 7.06 16.46
C THR A 216 10.54 5.55 16.68
N PHE A 217 11.37 4.87 15.87
CA PHE A 217 11.66 3.44 16.07
C PHE A 217 12.32 3.18 17.43
N PHE A 218 13.24 4.04 17.85
CA PHE A 218 13.91 3.90 19.14
C PHE A 218 13.01 4.23 20.34
N GLN A 219 11.84 4.83 20.11
CA GLN A 219 10.80 5.06 21.12
C GLN A 219 9.74 3.95 21.17
N THR A 220 9.62 3.13 20.13
CA THR A 220 8.71 1.98 20.07
C THR A 220 9.19 0.84 20.96
N ASP A 221 8.29 0.14 21.64
CA ASP A 221 8.64 -1.03 22.44
C ASP A 221 9.08 -2.23 21.57
N ASP A 222 9.91 -3.12 22.14
CA ASP A 222 10.23 -4.40 21.50
C ASP A 222 9.09 -5.42 21.63
N LEU A 223 9.19 -6.52 20.88
CA LEU A 223 8.14 -7.55 20.85
C LEU A 223 7.94 -8.21 22.23
N MET A 224 9.01 -8.47 22.98
CA MET A 224 8.92 -9.17 24.27
C MET A 224 8.26 -8.29 25.33
N TYR A 225 8.57 -7.00 25.36
CA TYR A 225 7.93 -6.04 26.23
C TYR A 225 6.42 -5.99 25.96
N LYS A 226 6.00 -5.93 24.68
CA LYS A 226 4.58 -5.99 24.31
C LYS A 226 3.91 -7.28 24.77
N ILE A 227 4.59 -8.43 24.65
CA ILE A 227 4.07 -9.73 25.12
C ILE A 227 3.83 -9.70 26.63
N ASP A 228 4.82 -9.22 27.39
CA ASP A 228 4.71 -9.14 28.85
C ASP A 228 3.59 -8.17 29.29
N GLN A 229 3.43 -7.05 28.59
CA GLN A 229 2.35 -6.10 28.82
C GLN A 229 0.97 -6.73 28.59
N ILE A 230 0.76 -7.33 27.42
CA ILE A 230 -0.53 -7.91 27.04
C ILE A 230 -0.85 -9.14 27.91
N GLU A 231 0.14 -9.97 28.25
CA GLU A 231 -0.06 -11.11 29.17
C GLU A 231 -0.53 -10.63 30.55
N LYS A 232 0.08 -9.57 31.09
CA LYS A 232 -0.32 -9.00 32.38
C LYS A 232 -1.75 -8.48 32.37
N GLU A 233 -2.16 -7.80 31.30
CA GLU A 233 -3.51 -7.28 31.13
C GLU A 233 -4.52 -8.42 31.00
N LEU A 234 -4.22 -9.43 30.20
CA LEU A 234 -5.05 -10.63 30.07
C LEU A 234 -5.20 -11.37 31.40
N ALA A 235 -4.13 -11.47 32.19
CA ALA A 235 -4.18 -12.06 33.53
C ALA A 235 -5.10 -11.29 34.50
N SER A 236 -5.28 -9.99 34.29
CA SER A 236 -6.22 -9.15 35.03
C SER A 236 -7.65 -9.16 34.47
N GLY A 237 -7.88 -9.86 33.36
CA GLY A 237 -9.18 -9.94 32.69
C GLY A 237 -9.41 -8.87 31.62
N ASP A 238 -8.41 -8.03 31.33
CA ASP A 238 -8.46 -7.03 30.27
C ASP A 238 -7.89 -7.59 28.97
N ALA A 239 -8.71 -7.65 27.92
CA ALA A 239 -8.32 -8.12 26.58
C ALA A 239 -8.26 -6.99 25.55
N SER A 240 -8.32 -5.72 25.97
CA SER A 240 -8.40 -4.57 25.07
C SER A 240 -7.20 -4.48 24.12
N HIS A 241 -5.97 -4.60 24.62
CA HIS A 241 -4.76 -4.56 23.78
C HIS A 241 -4.52 -5.86 23.00
N ALA A 242 -4.98 -7.01 23.49
CA ALA A 242 -4.93 -8.26 22.73
C ALA A 242 -5.84 -8.23 21.47
N ARG A 243 -6.94 -7.48 21.52
CA ARG A 243 -7.90 -7.37 20.41
C ARG A 243 -7.58 -6.29 19.38
N ARG A 244 -6.75 -5.31 19.73
CA ARG A 244 -6.50 -4.14 18.89
C ARG A 244 -5.11 -4.21 18.28
N ALA A 245 -5.04 -4.34 16.96
CA ALA A 245 -3.77 -4.49 16.24
C ALA A 245 -2.80 -3.33 16.53
N VAL A 246 -3.28 -2.10 16.69
CA VAL A 246 -2.43 -0.93 16.95
C VAL A 246 -1.55 -1.07 18.21
N TRP A 247 -2.02 -1.78 19.24
CA TRP A 247 -1.27 -2.01 20.49
C TRP A 247 -0.16 -3.05 20.37
N GLN A 248 -0.17 -3.79 19.26
CA GLN A 248 0.75 -4.89 18.99
C GLN A 248 1.94 -4.47 18.12
N LYS A 249 2.04 -3.17 17.78
CA LYS A 249 3.18 -2.58 17.09
C LYS A 249 4.45 -2.75 17.93
N SER A 250 5.53 -3.19 17.30
CA SER A 250 6.83 -3.41 17.94
C SER A 250 7.98 -3.03 17.01
N THR A 251 9.19 -2.87 17.56
CA THR A 251 10.39 -2.66 16.74
C THR A 251 10.64 -3.80 15.75
N GLY A 252 10.29 -5.04 16.11
CA GLY A 252 10.39 -6.20 15.20
C GLY A 252 9.50 -6.06 13.97
N GLN A 253 8.26 -5.62 14.15
CA GLN A 253 7.32 -5.37 13.06
C GLN A 253 7.79 -4.21 12.17
N MET A 254 8.30 -3.12 12.76
CA MET A 254 8.87 -2.00 12.00
C MET A 254 10.13 -2.41 11.22
N PHE A 255 11.00 -3.23 11.80
CA PHE A 255 12.19 -3.71 11.10
C PHE A 255 11.83 -4.67 9.96
N LEU A 256 10.81 -5.53 10.15
CA LEU A 256 10.30 -6.39 9.09
C LEU A 256 9.73 -5.59 7.92
N HIS A 257 9.01 -4.50 8.19
CA HIS A 257 8.55 -3.56 7.16
C HIS A 257 9.74 -3.08 6.31
N GLU A 258 10.80 -2.56 6.93
CA GLU A 258 11.98 -2.08 6.20
C GLU A 258 12.69 -3.18 5.40
N MET A 259 12.72 -4.41 5.92
CA MET A 259 13.26 -5.54 5.18
C MET A 259 12.50 -5.79 3.87
N MET A 260 11.19 -5.53 3.81
CA MET A 260 10.38 -5.80 2.61
C MET A 260 10.73 -4.87 1.44
N HIS A 261 11.17 -3.64 1.69
CA HIS A 261 11.62 -2.71 0.65
C HIS A 261 12.95 -3.12 0.00
N LEU A 262 13.72 -4.02 0.62
CA LEU A 262 14.97 -4.49 0.04
C LEU A 262 14.66 -5.35 -1.18
N ASP A 263 15.24 -5.03 -2.34
CA ASP A 263 15.07 -5.80 -3.57
C ASP A 263 15.38 -7.29 -3.38
N SER A 264 16.30 -7.64 -2.49
CA SER A 264 16.66 -9.04 -2.26
C SER A 264 15.59 -9.81 -1.48
N VAL A 265 14.65 -9.11 -0.84
CA VAL A 265 13.54 -9.65 -0.06
C VAL A 265 12.24 -9.49 -0.84
N GLY A 266 11.85 -8.24 -1.13
CA GLY A 266 10.62 -7.89 -1.83
C GLY A 266 10.75 -8.09 -3.35
N GLN A 267 10.07 -9.13 -3.86
CA GLN A 267 10.02 -9.44 -5.29
C GLN A 267 8.56 -9.63 -5.78
N PRO A 268 8.05 -8.76 -6.68
CA PRO A 268 8.69 -7.56 -7.20
C PRO A 268 8.99 -6.56 -6.08
N HIS A 269 9.74 -5.49 -6.40
CA HIS A 269 10.04 -4.44 -5.44
C HIS A 269 8.75 -3.98 -4.72
N ILE A 270 8.81 -3.98 -3.39
CA ILE A 270 7.68 -3.66 -2.52
C ILE A 270 7.82 -2.20 -2.13
N ASN A 271 6.78 -1.41 -2.42
CA ASN A 271 6.72 0.00 -2.08
C ASN A 271 5.92 0.22 -0.80
N ASP A 272 5.82 1.48 -0.42
CA ASP A 272 4.71 1.94 0.41
C ASP A 272 3.56 2.36 -0.49
N GLU A 273 2.38 1.77 -0.30
CA GLU A 273 1.22 2.05 -1.13
C GLU A 273 0.35 3.13 -0.48
N HIS A 274 -0.36 3.91 -1.30
CA HIS A 274 -1.44 4.77 -0.82
C HIS A 274 -2.74 3.96 -0.67
N VAL A 275 -3.65 4.32 0.23
CA VAL A 275 -4.97 3.66 0.28
C VAL A 275 -5.70 3.82 -1.07
N ASP A 276 -5.67 5.03 -1.63
CA ASP A 276 -6.12 5.35 -2.99
C ASP A 276 -4.90 5.59 -3.88
N PRO A 277 -4.74 4.90 -5.04
CA PRO A 277 -3.58 5.12 -5.90
C PRO A 277 -3.52 6.53 -6.52
N SER A 278 -4.64 7.26 -6.53
CA SER A 278 -4.72 8.64 -7.03
C SER A 278 -4.55 9.70 -5.95
N ASP A 279 -4.51 9.30 -4.68
CA ASP A 279 -4.30 10.21 -3.57
C ASP A 279 -2.79 10.45 -3.37
N THR A 280 -2.45 11.71 -3.10
CA THR A 280 -1.08 12.14 -2.78
C THR A 280 -0.82 12.09 -1.26
N GLN A 281 -1.88 11.88 -0.49
CA GLN A 281 -1.93 11.72 0.94
C GLN A 281 -2.57 10.36 1.24
N ASN A 282 -2.73 10.02 2.53
CA ASN A 282 -3.39 8.78 2.94
C ASN A 282 -2.63 7.51 2.53
N TRP A 283 -1.39 7.44 2.99
CA TRP A 283 -0.57 6.23 2.84
C TRP A 283 -1.18 5.05 3.63
N ALA A 284 -1.00 3.84 3.09
CA ALA A 284 -1.45 2.59 3.69
C ALA A 284 -0.54 2.15 4.85
N TYR A 285 -0.33 3.04 5.82
CA TYR A 285 0.41 2.79 7.05
C TYR A 285 -0.50 2.60 8.25
N GLY A 286 -0.14 1.63 9.08
CA GLY A 286 -0.90 1.25 10.24
C GLY A 286 -2.07 0.34 9.92
N PRO A 287 -2.64 -0.29 10.96
CA PRO A 287 -3.56 -1.39 10.77
C PRO A 287 -4.83 -0.92 10.05
N SER A 288 -5.33 0.28 10.35
CA SER A 288 -6.54 0.81 9.73
C SER A 288 -6.38 1.08 8.23
N ASN A 289 -5.30 1.76 7.82
CA ASN A 289 -5.10 2.10 6.41
C ASN A 289 -4.66 0.90 5.58
N VAL A 290 -3.88 -0.03 6.15
CA VAL A 290 -3.57 -1.32 5.52
C VAL A 290 -4.84 -2.13 5.28
N HIS A 291 -5.76 -2.15 6.24
CA HIS A 291 -7.04 -2.82 6.08
C HIS A 291 -7.90 -2.17 4.98
N MET A 292 -7.90 -0.84 4.88
CA MET A 292 -8.60 -0.13 3.80
C MET A 292 -7.99 -0.47 2.44
N LEU A 293 -6.66 -0.50 2.33
CA LEU A 293 -5.96 -0.92 1.12
C LEU A 293 -6.41 -2.32 0.69
N ALA A 294 -6.44 -3.27 1.64
CA ALA A 294 -6.83 -4.65 1.41
C ALA A 294 -8.29 -4.82 0.97
N ARG A 295 -9.20 -3.96 1.42
CA ARG A 295 -10.63 -4.01 1.06
C ARG A 295 -10.97 -3.29 -0.23
N ARG A 296 -10.08 -2.41 -0.70
CA ARG A 296 -10.39 -1.54 -1.83
C ARG A 296 -10.64 -2.33 -3.12
N LYS A 297 -11.82 -2.14 -3.70
CA LYS A 297 -12.15 -2.64 -5.03
C LYS A 297 -11.52 -1.73 -6.08
N LEU A 298 -10.85 -2.30 -7.07
CA LEU A 298 -10.25 -1.55 -8.17
C LEU A 298 -10.74 -2.09 -9.50
N ASN A 299 -10.67 -1.24 -10.53
CA ASN A 299 -11.04 -1.61 -11.90
C ASN A 299 -10.05 -2.61 -12.53
N GLN A 300 -8.82 -2.69 -12.01
CA GLN A 300 -7.77 -3.61 -12.45
C GLN A 300 -7.08 -4.24 -11.24
N GLY A 301 -7.40 -5.51 -10.95
CA GLY A 301 -6.96 -6.21 -9.73
C GLY A 301 -7.83 -5.91 -8.51
N GLY A 302 -7.72 -6.70 -7.44
CA GLY A 302 -8.33 -6.40 -6.14
C GLY A 302 -7.31 -5.88 -5.13
N GLY A 303 -7.77 -5.66 -3.90
CA GLY A 303 -6.95 -5.14 -2.79
C GLY A 303 -5.70 -5.99 -2.55
N ALA A 304 -5.75 -7.31 -2.78
CA ALA A 304 -4.60 -8.19 -2.63
C ALA A 304 -3.45 -7.84 -3.57
N THR A 305 -3.73 -7.40 -4.79
CA THR A 305 -2.68 -7.06 -5.74
C THR A 305 -1.83 -5.90 -5.22
N ARG A 306 -2.47 -4.87 -4.65
CA ARG A 306 -1.78 -3.72 -4.05
C ARG A 306 -1.18 -4.03 -2.68
N ALA A 307 -1.90 -4.76 -1.83
CA ALA A 307 -1.34 -5.21 -0.57
C ALA A 307 -0.09 -6.09 -0.78
N SER A 308 -0.01 -6.83 -1.89
CA SER A 308 1.18 -7.61 -2.26
C SER A 308 2.39 -6.76 -2.62
N THR A 309 2.22 -5.45 -2.85
CA THR A 309 3.27 -4.46 -3.12
C THR A 309 3.39 -3.40 -2.03
N ASN A 310 2.73 -3.57 -0.87
CA ASN A 310 2.79 -2.66 0.28
C ASN A 310 3.57 -3.29 1.44
N ALA A 311 4.68 -2.70 1.89
CA ALA A 311 5.50 -3.27 2.97
C ALA A 311 4.73 -3.45 4.29
N ASP A 312 3.84 -2.52 4.63
CA ASP A 312 3.10 -2.60 5.89
C ASP A 312 2.04 -3.72 5.88
N SER A 313 1.52 -4.13 4.72
CA SER A 313 0.65 -5.30 4.59
C SER A 313 1.36 -6.59 5.00
N TYR A 314 2.64 -6.75 4.65
CA TYR A 314 3.46 -7.87 5.09
C TYR A 314 3.67 -7.80 6.61
N ALA A 315 4.13 -6.64 7.10
CA ALA A 315 4.45 -6.43 8.50
C ALA A 315 3.24 -6.70 9.41
N TRP A 316 2.05 -6.22 9.05
CA TRP A 316 0.81 -6.47 9.80
C TRP A 316 0.29 -7.90 9.66
N LEU A 317 0.41 -8.54 8.49
CA LEU A 317 0.05 -9.95 8.34
C LEU A 317 0.90 -10.82 9.28
N ALA A 318 2.23 -10.66 9.27
CA ALA A 318 3.13 -11.44 10.12
C ALA A 318 2.91 -11.16 11.62
N ASN A 319 2.81 -9.89 12.00
CA ASN A 319 2.57 -9.50 13.38
C ASN A 319 1.23 -10.04 13.88
N SER A 320 0.15 -9.83 13.13
CA SER A 320 -1.19 -10.27 13.54
C SER A 320 -1.32 -11.78 13.58
N LYS A 321 -0.65 -12.51 12.67
CA LYS A 321 -0.60 -13.98 12.75
C LYS A 321 0.06 -14.45 14.05
N TYR A 322 1.21 -13.88 14.39
CA TYR A 322 1.91 -14.18 15.64
C TYR A 322 1.02 -13.90 16.88
N TRP A 323 0.38 -12.73 16.92
CA TRP A 323 -0.46 -12.33 18.05
C TRP A 323 -1.75 -13.12 18.16
N TYR A 324 -2.38 -13.50 17.04
CA TYR A 324 -3.59 -14.31 17.05
C TYR A 324 -3.29 -15.72 17.60
N ASP A 325 -2.18 -16.33 17.18
CA ASP A 325 -1.78 -17.65 17.68
C ASP A 325 -1.33 -17.59 19.15
N LEU A 326 -0.66 -16.51 19.56
CA LEU A 326 -0.19 -16.31 20.94
C LEU A 326 -1.35 -16.10 21.93
N THR A 327 -2.31 -15.23 21.58
CA THR A 327 -3.34 -14.75 22.52
C THR A 327 -4.70 -15.44 22.32
N GLY A 328 -4.94 -15.99 21.13
CA GLY A 328 -6.24 -16.50 20.69
C GLY A 328 -7.26 -15.41 20.36
N TYR A 329 -6.93 -14.12 20.49
CA TYR A 329 -7.78 -12.98 20.14
C TYR A 329 -7.44 -12.48 18.74
N PHE A 330 -8.46 -12.16 17.95
CA PHE A 330 -8.25 -11.58 16.62
C PHE A 330 -7.70 -10.15 16.72
N PRO A 331 -6.52 -9.84 16.14
CA PRO A 331 -5.97 -8.49 16.11
C PRO A 331 -6.74 -7.60 15.13
N ALA A 332 -7.84 -7.01 15.57
CA ALA A 332 -8.67 -6.18 14.73
C ALA A 332 -8.00 -4.81 14.46
N PRO A 333 -7.97 -4.33 13.21
CA PRO A 333 -7.78 -2.90 12.95
C PRO A 333 -8.97 -2.11 13.53
N ASP A 334 -8.75 -0.86 13.93
CA ASP A 334 -9.79 -0.07 14.62
C ASP A 334 -11.01 0.18 13.73
N ASN A 335 -10.83 0.19 12.40
CA ASN A 335 -11.89 0.32 11.40
C ASN A 335 -12.45 -1.02 10.87
N TYR A 336 -12.14 -2.17 11.50
CA TYR A 336 -12.52 -3.50 10.98
C TYR A 336 -14.02 -3.66 10.65
N LYS A 337 -14.89 -3.07 11.48
CA LYS A 337 -16.35 -3.18 11.34
C LYS A 337 -17.00 -2.05 10.57
N VAL A 338 -16.23 -1.07 10.10
CA VAL A 338 -16.85 0.03 9.38
C VAL A 338 -17.17 -0.42 7.95
N ALA A 339 -18.38 -0.08 7.50
CA ALA A 339 -18.76 -0.15 6.10
C ALA A 339 -17.82 0.72 5.25
N ASP A 340 -17.58 0.32 4.01
CA ASP A 340 -16.62 0.96 3.10
C ASP A 340 -16.97 2.42 2.71
N ASP A 341 -18.10 2.98 3.17
CA ASP A 341 -18.69 4.24 2.71
C ASP A 341 -18.46 5.47 3.62
N ASP A 342 -17.87 5.31 4.81
CA ASP A 342 -17.69 6.45 5.72
C ASP A 342 -16.26 7.01 5.70
N SER A 343 -16.13 8.33 5.59
CA SER A 343 -14.87 9.07 5.62
C SER A 343 -14.21 9.00 7.01
N PHE A 344 -12.98 8.49 7.10
CA PHE A 344 -12.24 8.34 8.37
C PHE A 344 -11.20 9.44 8.60
N SER A 345 -11.02 9.81 9.88
CA SER A 345 -9.96 10.70 10.36
C SER A 345 -8.66 9.91 10.65
N ALA A 346 -7.52 10.44 10.22
CA ALA A 346 -6.20 9.77 10.19
C ALA A 346 -5.46 9.69 11.55
N ASP A 347 -6.16 9.83 12.68
CA ASP A 347 -5.55 10.22 13.96
C ASP A 347 -4.77 9.11 14.71
N ASP A 348 -4.80 7.86 14.27
CA ASP A 348 -4.32 6.76 15.12
C ASP A 348 -2.91 6.23 14.79
N GLN A 349 -1.84 7.04 14.69
CA GLN A 349 -0.41 6.60 14.88
C GLN A 349 0.57 7.77 15.13
N ASP A 350 1.63 7.58 15.94
CA ASP A 350 2.69 8.58 16.22
C ASP A 350 3.92 8.53 15.26
N GLY A 351 3.88 7.70 14.21
CA GLY A 351 4.90 7.70 13.15
C GLY A 351 4.86 6.48 12.21
N PHE A 352 5.48 6.60 11.03
CA PHE A 352 5.47 5.63 9.92
C PHE A 352 6.74 5.73 9.06
N LEU A 353 6.87 5.03 7.93
CA LEU A 353 8.14 4.76 7.25
C LEU A 353 8.15 5.36 5.84
N LEU A 354 9.25 5.33 5.08
CA LEU A 354 9.30 5.91 3.72
C LEU A 354 10.06 5.08 2.69
N ASP A 355 9.43 4.84 1.54
CA ASP A 355 10.06 4.28 0.34
C ASP A 355 10.06 5.24 -0.87
N PHE A 356 11.18 5.23 -1.60
CA PHE A 356 11.44 6.05 -2.80
C PHE A 356 11.49 5.21 -4.08
N GLY A 357 11.15 3.93 -3.97
CA GLY A 357 11.22 2.94 -5.03
C GLY A 357 12.66 2.57 -5.39
N LEU A 358 12.80 1.75 -6.43
CA LEU A 358 14.10 1.34 -6.96
C LEU A 358 14.93 2.54 -7.44
N ILE A 359 16.08 2.77 -6.80
CA ILE A 359 17.11 3.70 -7.25
C ILE A 359 18.12 2.91 -8.09
N THR A 360 18.30 3.31 -9.35
CA THR A 360 19.20 2.65 -10.32
C THR A 360 20.27 3.61 -10.80
N GLU A 361 21.32 3.09 -11.41
CA GLU A 361 22.47 3.87 -11.91
C GLU A 361 22.11 4.96 -12.94
N GLY A 362 20.96 4.84 -13.62
CA GLY A 362 20.48 5.85 -14.56
C GLY A 362 19.70 7.00 -13.92
N ILE A 363 19.32 6.86 -12.64
CA ILE A 363 18.54 7.85 -11.90
C ILE A 363 19.54 8.85 -11.33
N GLN A 364 19.49 10.07 -11.83
CA GLN A 364 20.34 11.16 -11.37
C GLN A 364 19.91 11.59 -9.96
N ASP A 365 20.80 12.23 -9.21
CA ASP A 365 20.45 12.85 -7.92
C ASP A 365 19.26 13.81 -8.08
N ALA A 366 19.13 14.46 -9.25
CA ALA A 366 17.99 15.30 -9.61
C ALA A 366 16.67 14.51 -9.68
N ASP A 367 16.68 13.24 -10.09
CA ASP A 367 15.51 12.38 -10.15
C ASP A 367 15.14 11.82 -8.77
N ILE A 368 16.13 11.49 -7.93
CA ILE A 368 15.90 11.15 -6.51
C ILE A 368 15.32 12.36 -5.79
N GLN A 369 15.90 13.53 -6.04
CA GLN A 369 15.42 14.79 -5.51
C GLN A 369 14.08 15.17 -6.10
N SER A 370 13.78 14.82 -7.36
CA SER A 370 12.44 14.96 -7.95
C SER A 370 11.45 14.07 -7.25
N ARG A 371 11.72 12.77 -7.06
CA ARG A 371 10.85 11.86 -6.31
C ARG A 371 10.64 12.35 -4.88
N LEU A 372 11.71 12.83 -4.25
CA LEU A 372 11.62 13.47 -2.94
C LEU A 372 10.82 14.75 -2.97
N ASN A 373 10.96 15.59 -3.98
CA ASN A 373 10.17 16.81 -4.14
C ASN A 373 8.72 16.51 -4.52
N ASP A 374 8.43 15.44 -5.25
CA ASP A 374 7.09 14.98 -5.61
C ASP A 374 6.39 14.48 -4.35
N ILE A 375 7.09 13.66 -3.58
CA ILE A 375 6.72 13.25 -2.24
C ILE A 375 6.53 14.51 -1.36
N LEU A 376 7.54 15.37 -1.17
CA LEU A 376 7.52 16.58 -0.33
C LEU A 376 6.52 17.66 -0.77
N SER A 377 6.23 17.80 -2.06
CA SER A 377 5.26 18.74 -2.60
C SER A 377 3.83 18.35 -2.25
N GLY A 378 3.57 17.04 -2.06
CA GLY A 378 2.36 16.54 -1.40
C GLY A 378 2.23 16.92 0.09
N PHE A 379 3.34 17.37 0.74
CA PHE A 379 3.41 17.69 2.19
C PHE A 379 3.59 19.17 2.52
N GLY A 380 3.75 20.05 1.52
CA GLY A 380 3.78 21.48 1.79
C GLY A 380 2.40 21.99 2.18
N THR A 381 2.19 22.43 3.43
CA THR A 381 1.13 23.42 3.70
C THR A 381 1.44 24.64 2.83
N PRO A 382 0.56 25.03 1.89
CA PRO A 382 0.81 26.22 1.10
C PRO A 382 0.86 27.43 2.07
N PRO A 383 1.78 28.40 1.87
CA PRO A 383 1.50 29.73 2.39
C PRO A 383 0.13 30.13 1.85
N SER A 384 -0.73 30.67 2.71
CA SER A 384 -2.12 31.05 2.42
C SER A 384 -2.23 31.89 1.14
N ALA A 385 -2.26 31.22 0.00
CA ALA A 385 -2.48 31.69 -1.34
C ALA A 385 -3.41 30.65 -1.94
N LEU A 386 -4.66 31.06 -2.12
CA LEU A 386 -5.78 30.37 -2.78
C LEU A 386 -5.48 28.91 -3.16
N ALA A 387 -6.00 27.97 -2.36
CA ALA A 387 -5.94 26.54 -2.65
C ALA A 387 -6.22 26.27 -4.14
N PRO A 388 -5.47 25.36 -4.81
CA PRO A 388 -5.86 24.88 -6.13
C PRO A 388 -7.29 24.41 -6.01
N LYS A 389 -8.19 25.01 -6.79
CA LYS A 389 -9.57 24.55 -6.82
C LYS A 389 -9.54 23.08 -7.22
N PRO A 390 -10.35 22.21 -6.60
CA PRO A 390 -10.49 20.84 -7.08
C PRO A 390 -10.74 20.87 -8.59
N GLY A 391 -10.09 19.96 -9.33
CA GLY A 391 -10.25 19.86 -10.77
C GLY A 391 -11.73 19.75 -11.16
N LYS A 392 -12.04 20.00 -12.42
CA LYS A 392 -13.42 19.88 -12.93
C LYS A 392 -13.45 18.90 -14.08
N SER A 393 -14.62 18.40 -14.40
CA SER A 393 -14.84 17.65 -15.65
C SER A 393 -15.71 18.47 -16.58
N LEU A 394 -15.46 18.34 -17.88
CA LEU A 394 -16.42 18.68 -18.91
C LEU A 394 -17.36 17.48 -19.02
N SER A 395 -18.66 17.65 -18.87
CA SER A 395 -19.64 16.62 -19.17
C SER A 395 -20.54 17.05 -20.32
N ILE A 396 -20.79 16.14 -21.25
CA ILE A 396 -21.60 16.37 -22.43
C ILE A 396 -22.82 15.45 -22.35
N ALA A 397 -24.01 16.07 -22.45
CA ALA A 397 -25.28 15.39 -22.37
C ALA A 397 -26.17 15.74 -23.56
N MET A 398 -26.97 14.77 -24.00
CA MET A 398 -28.02 14.99 -24.97
C MET A 398 -29.31 15.40 -24.23
N ILE A 399 -29.91 16.50 -24.65
CA ILE A 399 -31.23 16.94 -24.16
C ILE A 399 -32.21 16.86 -25.31
N SER A 400 -33.28 16.09 -25.11
CA SER A 400 -34.34 15.92 -26.10
C SER A 400 -35.63 16.52 -25.60
N THR A 401 -36.27 17.34 -26.43
CA THR A 401 -37.53 18.00 -26.12
C THR A 401 -38.61 17.54 -27.08
N VAL A 402 -39.76 17.14 -26.53
CA VAL A 402 -40.94 16.76 -27.30
C VAL A 402 -41.79 18.02 -27.55
N ASN A 403 -41.81 18.47 -28.79
CA ASN A 403 -42.64 19.59 -29.25
C ASN A 403 -43.95 19.04 -29.81
N SER A 404 -45.03 19.15 -29.03
CA SER A 404 -46.36 18.71 -29.46
C SER A 404 -47.05 19.80 -30.29
N HIS A 405 -47.56 19.41 -31.45
CA HIS A 405 -48.36 20.25 -32.35
C HIS A 405 -49.74 19.60 -32.54
N SER A 406 -50.67 20.30 -33.20
CA SER A 406 -52.01 19.75 -33.42
C SER A 406 -51.97 18.51 -34.35
N GLY A 407 -51.96 17.31 -33.75
CA GLY A 407 -52.01 16.03 -34.45
C GLY A 407 -50.66 15.31 -34.61
N SER A 408 -49.55 15.89 -34.15
CA SER A 408 -48.21 15.28 -34.22
C SER A 408 -47.30 15.73 -33.07
N ALA A 409 -46.18 15.05 -32.89
CA ALA A 409 -45.12 15.48 -31.98
C ALA A 409 -43.77 15.26 -32.65
N ASP A 410 -42.89 16.25 -32.53
CA ASP A 410 -41.52 16.20 -33.01
C ASP A 410 -40.57 16.16 -31.82
N VAL A 411 -39.47 15.43 -31.95
CA VAL A 411 -38.42 15.35 -30.93
C VAL A 411 -37.20 16.09 -31.43
N SER A 412 -36.84 17.18 -30.75
CA SER A 412 -35.61 17.92 -31.02
C SER A 412 -34.56 17.55 -29.98
N SER A 413 -33.45 16.97 -30.41
CA SER A 413 -32.31 16.61 -29.55
C SER A 413 -31.16 17.57 -29.75
N THR A 414 -30.51 18.00 -28.67
CA THR A 414 -29.37 18.93 -28.70
C THR A 414 -28.24 18.53 -27.75
N TRP A 415 -27.00 18.74 -28.17
CA TRP A 415 -25.84 18.62 -27.29
C TRP A 415 -25.76 19.79 -26.31
N ASN A 416 -25.58 19.47 -25.03
CA ASN A 416 -25.41 20.43 -23.95
C ASN A 416 -24.13 20.09 -23.18
N PHE A 417 -23.42 21.12 -22.76
CA PHE A 417 -22.09 21.03 -22.19
C PHE A 417 -22.13 21.61 -20.77
N PHE A 418 -21.50 20.93 -19.82
CA PHE A 418 -21.52 21.30 -18.40
C PHE A 418 -20.11 21.15 -17.83
N THR A 419 -19.73 21.99 -16.88
CA THR A 419 -18.65 21.65 -15.96
C THR A 419 -19.22 20.94 -14.73
N THR A 420 -18.47 20.02 -14.13
CA THR A 420 -18.88 19.21 -12.97
C THR A 420 -17.66 18.80 -12.15
N THR A 421 -17.87 18.08 -11.05
CA THR A 421 -16.79 17.50 -10.23
C THR A 421 -16.04 16.40 -10.99
N VAL A 422 -14.72 16.28 -10.76
CA VAL A 422 -13.87 15.22 -11.35
C VAL A 422 -14.50 13.83 -11.24
N ASN A 423 -14.35 13.01 -12.29
CA ASN A 423 -14.84 11.63 -12.36
C ASN A 423 -16.37 11.49 -12.29
N LYS A 424 -17.12 12.57 -12.55
CA LYS A 424 -18.58 12.51 -12.58
C LYS A 424 -19.09 13.10 -13.88
N ALA A 425 -20.08 12.47 -14.49
CA ALA A 425 -20.92 13.16 -15.45
C ALA A 425 -21.85 14.16 -14.73
N VAL A 426 -22.46 15.05 -15.50
CA VAL A 426 -23.52 15.93 -15.01
C VAL A 426 -24.69 15.08 -14.45
N GLY A 427 -25.21 15.52 -13.31
CA GLY A 427 -26.29 14.83 -12.60
C GLY A 427 -27.64 14.91 -13.30
N SER A 428 -28.65 14.36 -12.63
CA SER A 428 -30.01 14.27 -13.13
C SER A 428 -30.51 15.59 -13.67
N CYS A 429 -30.97 15.59 -14.92
CA CYS A 429 -31.61 16.76 -15.52
C CYS A 429 -30.76 18.03 -15.61
N GLY A 430 -29.43 17.89 -15.65
CA GLY A 430 -28.51 19.02 -15.75
C GLY A 430 -28.10 19.59 -14.39
N GLU A 431 -28.43 18.91 -13.28
CA GLU A 431 -27.94 19.27 -11.95
C GLU A 431 -26.42 19.12 -11.90
N THR A 432 -25.71 20.21 -11.64
CA THR A 432 -24.25 20.22 -11.49
C THR A 432 -23.83 21.31 -10.50
N GLU A 433 -22.71 21.06 -9.81
CA GLU A 433 -22.00 22.06 -9.00
C GLU A 433 -21.21 23.06 -9.88
N GLY A 434 -21.00 22.72 -11.16
CA GLY A 434 -20.37 23.59 -12.14
C GLY A 434 -21.36 24.46 -12.90
N GLU A 435 -21.05 24.77 -14.16
CA GLU A 435 -21.80 25.68 -15.00
C GLU A 435 -22.17 25.04 -16.35
N LYS A 436 -23.30 25.46 -16.90
CA LYS A 436 -23.67 25.10 -18.28
C LYS A 436 -22.88 25.98 -19.25
N LEU A 437 -22.17 25.34 -20.17
CA LEU A 437 -21.37 25.98 -21.20
C LEU A 437 -22.18 26.14 -22.49
N THR A 438 -21.97 27.26 -23.18
CA THR A 438 -22.56 27.52 -24.49
C THR A 438 -21.45 27.46 -25.54
N PRO A 439 -21.53 26.56 -26.54
CA PRO A 439 -20.55 26.51 -27.61
C PRO A 439 -20.45 27.84 -28.36
N GLU A 440 -19.24 28.27 -28.67
CA GLU A 440 -18.99 29.53 -29.38
C GLU A 440 -19.35 29.42 -30.87
N ALA A 441 -19.44 30.58 -31.53
CA ALA A 441 -19.68 30.66 -32.96
C ALA A 441 -18.61 29.89 -33.77
N GLY A 442 -19.07 29.13 -34.78
CA GLY A 442 -18.20 28.23 -35.55
C GLY A 442 -18.08 26.81 -34.99
N SER A 443 -18.76 26.50 -33.88
CA SER A 443 -18.99 25.13 -33.44
C SER A 443 -19.89 24.37 -34.44
N SER A 444 -19.77 23.05 -34.43
CA SER A 444 -20.63 22.16 -35.22
C SER A 444 -22.10 22.28 -34.78
N ASN A 445 -23.02 21.87 -35.66
CA ASN A 445 -24.45 21.91 -35.33
C ASN A 445 -24.72 21.05 -34.09
N ILE A 446 -25.35 21.65 -33.08
CA ILE A 446 -25.71 20.97 -31.84
C ILE A 446 -27.00 20.14 -31.99
N GLU A 447 -27.77 20.34 -33.05
CA GLU A 447 -29.02 19.62 -33.32
C GLU A 447 -28.78 18.20 -33.85
N LEU A 448 -29.58 17.25 -33.36
CA LEU A 448 -29.43 15.83 -33.64
C LEU A 448 -30.75 15.22 -34.09
N SER A 449 -30.65 14.27 -35.02
CA SER A 449 -31.67 13.26 -35.28
C SER A 449 -31.18 11.91 -34.76
N GLY A 450 -31.95 11.25 -33.89
CA GLY A 450 -31.49 10.00 -33.29
C GLY A 450 -32.38 9.47 -32.18
N ASP A 451 -32.06 8.26 -31.72
CA ASP A 451 -32.71 7.58 -30.60
C ASP A 451 -32.23 8.17 -29.26
N ASN A 452 -33.18 8.49 -28.38
CA ASN A 452 -32.91 9.07 -27.08
C ASN A 452 -32.51 8.04 -26.02
N GLU A 453 -32.80 6.76 -26.25
CA GLU A 453 -32.44 5.66 -25.35
C GLU A 453 -31.00 5.19 -25.54
N ASN A 454 -30.40 5.43 -26.72
CA ASN A 454 -29.00 5.15 -27.02
C ASN A 454 -28.40 6.30 -27.84
N PRO A 455 -28.03 7.42 -27.20
CA PRO A 455 -27.50 8.58 -27.89
C PRO A 455 -26.25 8.22 -28.71
N PRO A 456 -26.08 8.82 -29.90
CA PRO A 456 -24.82 8.71 -30.62
C PRO A 456 -23.69 9.40 -29.84
N TRP A 457 -22.45 9.19 -30.27
CA TRP A 457 -21.34 10.01 -29.76
C TRP A 457 -21.50 11.47 -30.22
N PRO A 458 -21.04 12.46 -29.44
CA PRO A 458 -21.20 13.87 -29.77
C PRO A 458 -20.20 14.30 -30.85
N GLY A 459 -20.40 13.81 -32.07
CA GLY A 459 -19.57 14.12 -33.24
C GLY A 459 -19.58 15.61 -33.58
N GLY A 460 -18.44 16.14 -34.01
CA GLY A 460 -18.22 17.54 -34.34
C GLY A 460 -17.02 18.17 -33.62
N SER A 461 -16.86 19.47 -33.85
CA SER A 461 -15.92 20.35 -33.16
C SER A 461 -16.69 21.44 -32.42
N TYR A 462 -16.48 21.57 -31.11
CA TYR A 462 -17.22 22.48 -30.25
C TYR A 462 -16.24 23.34 -29.45
N LYS A 463 -16.26 24.65 -29.71
CA LYS A 463 -15.42 25.62 -29.02
C LYS A 463 -16.10 26.04 -27.72
N LEU A 464 -15.40 25.89 -26.61
CA LEU A 464 -15.92 26.06 -25.27
C LEU A 464 -14.97 26.97 -24.48
N ASN A 465 -15.53 27.96 -23.79
CA ASN A 465 -14.79 28.73 -22.79
C ASN A 465 -14.90 28.02 -21.45
N ILE A 466 -13.83 27.37 -21.01
CA ILE A 466 -13.79 26.59 -19.77
C ILE A 466 -12.86 27.31 -18.80
N GLU A 467 -13.42 27.85 -17.72
CA GLU A 467 -12.68 28.61 -16.70
C GLU A 467 -11.82 29.76 -17.26
N GLY A 468 -12.26 30.38 -18.36
CA GLY A 468 -11.54 31.46 -19.03
C GLY A 468 -10.51 31.00 -20.08
N GLU A 469 -10.35 29.69 -20.29
CA GLU A 469 -9.51 29.14 -21.36
C GLU A 469 -10.35 28.75 -22.58
N GLU A 470 -9.84 29.06 -23.77
CA GLU A 470 -10.43 28.62 -25.04
C GLU A 470 -10.07 27.14 -25.29
N CYS A 471 -11.02 26.26 -25.03
CA CYS A 471 -10.89 24.83 -25.29
C CYS A 471 -11.76 24.40 -26.48
N GLU A 472 -11.39 23.31 -27.13
CA GLU A 472 -12.15 22.74 -28.25
C GLU A 472 -12.35 21.24 -28.02
N TYR A 473 -13.61 20.82 -27.90
CA TYR A 473 -13.96 19.40 -27.88
C TYR A 473 -14.11 18.87 -29.30
N LYS A 474 -13.43 17.76 -29.63
CA LYS A 474 -13.46 17.14 -30.96
C LYS A 474 -13.82 15.67 -30.89
N ASN A 475 -14.69 15.25 -31.81
CA ASN A 475 -15.15 13.88 -31.92
C ASN A 475 -15.60 13.59 -33.37
N ASP A 476 -15.29 12.41 -33.90
CA ASP A 476 -15.67 12.00 -35.26
C ASP A 476 -17.00 11.21 -35.32
N GLY A 477 -17.65 11.01 -34.17
CA GLY A 477 -18.87 10.24 -33.99
C GLY A 477 -18.63 8.76 -33.64
N THR A 478 -17.38 8.32 -33.42
CA THR A 478 -17.06 6.88 -33.23
C THR A 478 -16.62 6.50 -31.82
N ASN A 479 -16.21 7.45 -30.97
CA ASN A 479 -15.69 7.21 -29.62
C ASN A 479 -16.06 8.35 -28.66
N ALA A 480 -15.48 8.40 -27.45
CA ALA A 480 -15.79 9.42 -26.44
C ALA A 480 -15.20 10.82 -26.73
N GLY A 481 -14.32 10.96 -27.73
CA GLY A 481 -13.73 12.22 -28.14
C GLY A 481 -12.60 12.70 -27.21
N ARG A 482 -12.14 13.94 -27.47
CA ARG A 482 -11.05 14.58 -26.72
C ARG A 482 -11.30 16.07 -26.59
N LEU A 483 -10.83 16.64 -25.48
CA LEU A 483 -10.85 18.07 -25.20
C LEU A 483 -9.44 18.66 -25.39
N PHE A 484 -9.33 19.68 -26.23
CA PHE A 484 -8.08 20.34 -26.57
C PHE A 484 -8.09 21.74 -25.96
N CYS A 485 -7.34 21.95 -24.88
CA CYS A 485 -7.11 23.26 -24.28
C CYS A 485 -5.68 23.75 -24.61
N PRO A 486 -5.33 25.04 -24.46
CA PRO A 486 -4.08 25.61 -24.99
C PRO A 486 -2.79 24.92 -24.53
N LYS A 487 -2.82 24.23 -23.39
CA LYS A 487 -1.65 23.57 -22.78
C LYS A 487 -1.77 22.05 -22.65
N LYS A 488 -2.93 21.47 -22.96
CA LYS A 488 -3.21 20.06 -22.67
C LYS A 488 -4.25 19.48 -23.61
N GLU A 489 -4.02 18.23 -23.97
CA GLU A 489 -4.99 17.36 -24.62
C GLU A 489 -5.52 16.37 -23.60
N ILE A 490 -6.83 16.27 -23.51
CA ILE A 490 -7.53 15.53 -22.45
C ILE A 490 -8.42 14.49 -23.11
N SER A 491 -8.21 13.23 -22.74
CA SER A 491 -9.06 12.14 -23.22
C SER A 491 -10.39 12.13 -22.46
N CYS A 492 -11.49 11.95 -23.19
CA CYS A 492 -12.80 11.82 -22.58
C CYS A 492 -13.16 10.34 -22.39
N VAL A 493 -14.07 10.07 -21.45
CA VAL A 493 -14.53 8.74 -21.07
C VAL A 493 -16.04 8.64 -21.32
N GLU A 494 -16.50 7.47 -21.72
CA GLU A 494 -17.93 7.14 -21.82
C GLU A 494 -18.59 7.20 -20.44
N ASP A 495 -19.74 7.86 -20.35
CA ASP A 495 -20.58 7.71 -19.17
C ASP A 495 -21.11 6.28 -19.06
N ASN A 496 -20.98 5.66 -17.89
CA ASN A 496 -21.33 4.24 -17.69
C ASN A 496 -22.83 3.94 -17.86
N MET A 497 -23.67 4.96 -17.98
CA MET A 497 -25.10 4.87 -18.27
C MET A 497 -25.47 5.21 -19.72
N LYS A 498 -24.55 5.74 -20.54
CA LYS A 498 -24.81 6.13 -21.95
C LYS A 498 -25.50 5.04 -22.77
N SER A 499 -25.01 3.81 -22.64
CA SER A 499 -25.48 2.66 -23.43
C SER A 499 -26.60 1.88 -22.73
N LYS A 500 -27.21 2.46 -21.68
CA LYS A 500 -28.26 1.84 -20.86
C LYS A 500 -29.52 2.69 -20.90
N LYS A 501 -30.69 2.03 -20.93
CA LYS A 501 -32.00 2.70 -20.93
C LYS A 501 -32.19 3.56 -19.67
N GLU A 502 -31.64 3.12 -18.55
CA GLU A 502 -31.66 3.80 -17.25
C GLU A 502 -30.88 5.11 -17.25
N GLY A 503 -29.98 5.34 -18.21
CA GLY A 503 -29.27 6.61 -18.38
C GLY A 503 -30.13 7.73 -18.96
N SER A 504 -31.25 7.37 -19.60
CA SER A 504 -32.22 8.34 -20.14
C SER A 504 -33.20 8.77 -19.05
N LEU A 505 -32.95 9.94 -18.48
CA LEU A 505 -33.74 10.50 -17.37
C LEU A 505 -34.86 11.40 -17.90
N LYS A 506 -36.05 11.30 -17.32
CA LYS A 506 -37.19 12.19 -17.64
C LYS A 506 -37.17 13.43 -16.76
N CYS A 507 -37.01 14.59 -17.38
CA CYS A 507 -36.85 15.89 -16.73
C CYS A 507 -38.11 16.74 -16.89
N GLY A 508 -39.22 16.18 -16.44
CA GLY A 508 -40.57 16.70 -16.70
C GLY A 508 -41.31 15.90 -17.77
N SER A 509 -42.46 16.42 -18.21
CA SER A 509 -43.38 15.68 -19.09
C SER A 509 -42.93 15.57 -20.55
N ARG A 510 -41.98 16.42 -20.97
CA ARG A 510 -41.59 16.56 -22.39
C ARG A 510 -40.09 16.66 -22.61
N VAL A 511 -39.27 16.49 -21.58
CA VAL A 511 -37.81 16.60 -21.68
C VAL A 511 -37.18 15.32 -21.21
N SER A 512 -36.25 14.78 -22.00
CA SER A 512 -35.35 13.72 -21.57
C SER A 512 -33.90 14.20 -21.59
N PHE A 513 -33.10 13.67 -20.68
CA PHE A 513 -31.72 14.02 -20.45
C PHE A 513 -30.87 12.76 -20.41
N HIS A 514 -29.76 12.73 -21.12
CA HIS A 514 -28.87 11.57 -21.16
C HIS A 514 -27.41 12.03 -21.19
N ALA A 515 -26.66 11.78 -20.12
CA ALA A 515 -25.22 12.02 -20.10
C ALA A 515 -24.48 11.00 -20.97
N VAL A 516 -23.46 11.44 -21.71
CA VAL A 516 -22.83 10.62 -22.76
C VAL A 516 -21.34 10.48 -22.55
N VAL A 517 -20.65 11.58 -22.27
CA VAL A 517 -19.20 11.60 -22.03
C VAL A 517 -18.83 12.60 -20.95
N TYR A 518 -17.67 12.38 -20.34
CA TYR A 518 -17.01 13.39 -19.53
C TYR A 518 -15.48 13.39 -19.74
N CYS A 519 -14.82 14.53 -19.50
CA CYS A 519 -13.39 14.73 -19.68
C CYS A 519 -12.84 15.48 -18.45
N ASP A 520 -11.96 14.85 -17.67
CA ASP A 520 -11.41 15.43 -16.44
C ASP A 520 -10.25 16.38 -16.74
N PHE A 521 -10.34 17.64 -16.29
CA PHE A 521 -9.38 18.69 -16.60
C PHE A 521 -8.86 19.47 -15.39
#